data_AF-A0A345QC82-F1
#
_entry.id   AF-A0A345QC82-F1
#
_cell.length_a   1.000
_cell.length_b   1.000
_cell.length_c   1.000
_cell.angle_alpha   90.00
_cell.angle_beta   90.00
_cell.angle_gamma   90.00
#
_symmetry.space_group_name_H-M   'P 1'
#
loop_
_entity.id
_entity.type
_entity.pdbx_description
1 polymer ?
#
loop_
_entity_poly.entity_id
_entity_poly.type
_entity_poly.pdbx_seq_one_letter_code
_entity_poly.pdbx_strand_id
1 'polypeptide(L)'
;MSNLRLHLLDPQVANPTPPQQPLGRYLVNEGIITAADLVHALELQCRIDAPLGEIMISEGLVSRADVLAALSHQHNAQLINLDDDPPPQHLAHCLPAALCLKFYAVPWMDVDDTLLVATSRPDLFKKLRTCMGPAGQRMLPVISEQTQIQTHLSRLYGAELAQKAATRVPAAESCRTWEVSSLSRKIWASGIAVFCLLTLVLAPLWTLTVLMIWAFMTLMMSTALKAAAFWSQILHKLPDRPEAGDVKMAPFRLPRVSILVPLLQEKEIAGALITRLARLTYPKSLLNVVLVLEQGDTVTRRTIARTDLPEWISVIEVPEANGLTTKPRALNYALDFCHGSIIGVWDAEDAPEPDQLERVVNRFQQAPENVACLQGILDYYNTQTNWISRCFTIEYATWWRMILPGLARLGFVIPLGGTTLFFRRDILEKLCGWDAHNVTEDADLGVRLARHGYVTELLPTVTHEEANCRAWPWVRQRSRWLKGFLITWCVHMRNPAALLRDLGWKRFLGVQTLLLATFSQFACAPLLWSFWLTVFGVSHPVALTLGAPVMWTMAVCFIVAEILTLTISMVAVSGREHRHLIGWVLTTPFYFPMGALAAYKGLHEFIVSPFFWDKTEHGVHVKSKQ
;
A
#
# COMPACT_ATOMS: atom_id res chain seq x y z
N MET A 1 -9.89 -47.00 14.04
CA MET A 1 -10.93 -46.43 14.94
C MET A 1 -11.92 -45.69 14.05
N SER A 2 -13.17 -46.16 13.98
CA SER A 2 -14.23 -45.55 13.18
C SER A 2 -14.56 -44.16 13.74
N ASN A 3 -14.20 -43.11 13.00
CA ASN A 3 -14.54 -41.75 13.40
C ASN A 3 -16.04 -41.53 13.14
N LEU A 4 -16.85 -41.43 14.21
CA LEU A 4 -18.32 -41.40 14.20
C LEU A 4 -18.95 -40.21 13.44
N ARG A 5 -18.15 -39.31 12.87
CA ARG A 5 -18.58 -38.09 12.16
C ARG A 5 -18.46 -38.19 10.63
N LEU A 6 -17.78 -39.23 10.12
CA LEU A 6 -17.68 -39.51 8.69
C LEU A 6 -18.81 -40.47 8.30
N HIS A 7 -19.85 -39.93 7.68
CA HIS A 7 -20.86 -40.75 7.00
C HIS A 7 -20.32 -41.13 5.63
N LEU A 8 -19.41 -42.11 5.61
CA LEU A 8 -19.06 -42.78 4.36
C LEU A 8 -20.34 -43.42 3.83
N LEU A 9 -20.80 -42.97 2.65
CA LEU A 9 -21.90 -43.60 1.94
C LEU A 9 -21.55 -45.08 1.74
N ASP A 10 -22.50 -45.98 1.99
CA ASP A 10 -22.34 -47.42 1.71
C ASP A 10 -21.79 -47.60 0.29
N PRO A 11 -20.87 -48.54 0.06
CA PRO A 11 -20.28 -48.76 -1.26
C PRO A 11 -21.40 -49.09 -2.27
N GLN A 12 -21.78 -48.10 -3.07
CA GLN A 12 -22.74 -48.26 -4.15
C GLN A 12 -22.01 -48.67 -5.43
N VAL A 13 -22.63 -49.60 -6.16
CA VAL A 13 -22.23 -49.96 -7.54
C VAL A 13 -22.13 -48.67 -8.35
N ALA A 14 -21.01 -48.46 -9.04
CA ALA A 14 -20.72 -47.25 -9.80
C ALA A 14 -21.75 -47.05 -10.93
N ASN A 15 -22.85 -46.37 -10.61
CA ASN A 15 -23.78 -45.86 -11.59
C ASN A 15 -23.16 -44.64 -12.29
N PRO A 16 -23.45 -44.40 -13.58
CA PRO A 16 -23.03 -43.18 -14.25
C PRO A 16 -23.47 -41.98 -13.42
N THR A 17 -22.52 -41.11 -13.06
CA THR A 17 -22.78 -39.94 -12.24
C THR A 17 -23.90 -39.14 -12.92
N PRO A 18 -25.07 -38.92 -12.28
CA PRO A 18 -26.11 -38.11 -12.88
C PRO A 18 -25.53 -36.74 -13.24
N PRO A 19 -25.99 -36.11 -14.33
CA PRO A 19 -25.47 -34.81 -14.75
C PRO A 19 -25.55 -33.84 -13.58
N GLN A 20 -24.41 -33.26 -13.19
CA GLN A 20 -24.33 -32.34 -12.06
C GLN A 20 -25.35 -31.23 -12.24
N GLN A 21 -26.34 -31.19 -11.35
CA GLN A 21 -27.34 -30.14 -11.36
C GLN A 21 -26.66 -28.79 -11.08
N PRO A 22 -26.85 -27.77 -11.92
CA PRO A 22 -26.29 -26.45 -11.67
C PRO A 22 -26.83 -25.86 -10.36
N LEU A 23 -25.96 -25.18 -9.60
CA LEU A 23 -26.27 -24.51 -8.32
C LEU A 23 -27.62 -23.78 -8.34
N GLY A 24 -27.82 -22.88 -9.30
CA GLY A 24 -29.04 -22.06 -9.38
C GLY A 24 -30.32 -22.88 -9.55
N ARG A 25 -30.25 -24.00 -10.28
CA ARG A 25 -31.41 -24.88 -10.48
C ARG A 25 -31.69 -25.73 -9.24
N TYR A 26 -30.66 -26.09 -8.47
CA TYR A 26 -30.84 -26.74 -7.17
C TYR A 26 -31.58 -25.80 -6.21
N LEU A 27 -31.13 -24.55 -6.08
CA LEU A 27 -31.75 -23.56 -5.20
C LEU A 27 -33.22 -23.26 -5.55
N VAL A 28 -33.56 -23.24 -6.85
CA VAL A 28 -34.96 -23.11 -7.29
C VAL A 28 -35.80 -24.36 -6.95
N ASN A 29 -35.25 -25.55 -7.16
CA ASN A 29 -35.97 -26.80 -6.87
C ASN A 29 -36.26 -26.98 -5.36
N GLU A 30 -35.33 -26.55 -4.51
CA GLU A 30 -35.50 -26.55 -3.05
C GLU A 30 -36.41 -25.41 -2.55
N GLY A 31 -36.88 -24.53 -3.43
CA GLY A 31 -37.76 -23.42 -3.08
C GLY A 31 -37.07 -22.29 -2.31
N ILE A 32 -35.74 -22.26 -2.30
CA ILE A 32 -34.94 -21.23 -1.59
C ILE A 32 -35.02 -19.90 -2.36
N ILE A 33 -35.02 -19.95 -3.70
CA ILE A 33 -35.15 -18.78 -4.58
C ILE A 33 -36.21 -19.00 -5.65
N THR A 34 -36.73 -17.91 -6.22
CA THR A 34 -37.62 -17.98 -7.38
C THR A 34 -36.85 -18.08 -8.70
N ALA A 35 -37.52 -18.49 -9.77
CA ALA A 35 -36.94 -18.47 -11.11
C ALA A 35 -36.58 -17.04 -11.58
N ALA A 36 -37.30 -16.02 -11.12
CA ALA A 36 -37.02 -14.63 -11.42
C ALA A 36 -35.70 -14.17 -10.75
N ASP A 37 -35.49 -14.56 -9.49
CA ASP A 37 -34.25 -14.28 -8.75
C ASP A 37 -33.04 -14.92 -9.43
N LEU A 38 -33.19 -16.15 -9.92
CA LEU A 38 -32.14 -16.83 -10.68
C LEU A 38 -31.79 -16.09 -11.99
N VAL A 39 -32.79 -15.64 -12.75
CA VAL A 39 -32.57 -14.87 -13.97
C VAL A 39 -31.85 -13.55 -13.64
N HIS A 40 -32.29 -12.85 -12.60
CA HIS A 40 -31.66 -11.62 -12.14
C HIS A 40 -30.17 -11.83 -11.76
N ALA A 41 -29.87 -12.86 -10.97
CA ALA A 41 -28.49 -13.18 -10.59
C ALA A 41 -27.61 -13.57 -11.79
N LEU A 42 -28.17 -14.27 -12.79
CA LEU A 42 -27.46 -14.61 -14.04
C LEU A 42 -27.19 -13.37 -14.91
N GLU A 43 -28.14 -12.42 -14.98
CA GLU A 43 -27.94 -11.14 -15.66
C GLU A 43 -26.81 -10.33 -15.01
N LEU A 44 -26.77 -10.29 -13.68
CA LEU A 44 -25.67 -9.69 -12.93
C LEU A 44 -24.35 -10.40 -13.24
N GLN A 45 -24.31 -11.73 -13.19
CA GLN A 45 -23.12 -12.54 -13.49
C GLN A 45 -22.54 -12.28 -14.89
N CYS A 46 -23.36 -11.86 -15.85
CA CYS A 46 -22.87 -11.48 -17.17
C CYS A 46 -22.01 -10.20 -17.14
N ARG A 47 -22.22 -9.33 -16.13
CA ARG A 47 -21.57 -8.03 -15.94
C ARG A 47 -20.50 -8.01 -14.86
N ILE A 48 -20.45 -9.01 -13.98
CA ILE A 48 -19.50 -9.07 -12.85
C ILE A 48 -18.72 -10.37 -12.83
N ASP A 49 -17.44 -10.31 -12.47
CA ASP A 49 -16.55 -11.48 -12.36
C ASP A 49 -16.67 -12.15 -10.98
N ALA A 50 -17.84 -12.73 -10.72
CA ALA A 50 -18.14 -13.44 -9.46
C ALA A 50 -18.91 -14.77 -9.70
N PRO A 51 -18.66 -15.82 -8.89
CA PRO A 51 -19.49 -17.02 -8.88
C PRO A 51 -20.93 -16.70 -8.50
N LEU A 52 -21.88 -17.43 -9.09
CA LEU A 52 -23.32 -17.18 -8.94
C LEU A 52 -23.76 -17.17 -7.46
N GLY A 53 -23.24 -18.09 -6.65
CA GLY A 53 -23.54 -18.16 -5.22
C GLY A 53 -23.13 -16.90 -4.47
N GLU A 54 -21.96 -16.33 -4.75
CA GLU A 54 -21.50 -15.09 -4.09
C GLU A 54 -22.35 -13.88 -4.49
N ILE A 55 -22.82 -13.84 -5.74
CA ILE A 55 -23.74 -12.79 -6.23
C ILE A 55 -25.07 -12.88 -5.49
N MET A 56 -25.65 -14.08 -5.39
CA MET A 56 -26.93 -14.28 -4.70
C MET A 56 -26.85 -13.94 -3.20
N ILE A 57 -25.72 -14.25 -2.55
CA ILE A 57 -25.48 -13.86 -1.15
C ILE A 57 -25.42 -12.34 -1.04
N SER A 58 -24.68 -11.64 -1.93
CA SER A 58 -24.54 -10.18 -1.85
C SER A 58 -25.85 -9.42 -2.10
N GLU A 59 -26.73 -9.98 -2.92
CA GLU A 59 -28.07 -9.42 -3.19
C GLU A 59 -29.08 -9.79 -2.08
N GLY A 60 -28.67 -10.55 -1.06
CA GLY A 60 -29.53 -10.98 0.03
C GLY A 60 -30.59 -12.02 -0.37
N LEU A 61 -30.39 -12.72 -1.49
CA LEU A 61 -31.33 -13.70 -2.03
C LEU A 61 -31.20 -15.08 -1.36
N VAL A 62 -30.00 -15.43 -0.90
CA VAL A 62 -29.70 -16.71 -0.25
C VAL A 62 -28.74 -16.51 0.91
N SER A 63 -28.80 -17.40 1.91
CA SER A 63 -27.78 -17.44 2.95
C SER A 63 -26.53 -18.19 2.46
N ARG A 64 -25.40 -17.98 3.13
CA ARG A 64 -24.17 -18.73 2.86
C ARG A 64 -24.34 -20.23 3.12
N ALA A 65 -25.14 -20.61 4.11
CA ALA A 65 -25.43 -22.01 4.41
C ALA A 65 -26.15 -22.71 3.25
N ASP A 66 -27.10 -22.01 2.61
CA ASP A 66 -27.84 -22.54 1.45
C ASP A 66 -26.91 -22.82 0.27
N VAL A 67 -25.97 -21.90 0.00
CA VAL A 67 -24.98 -22.06 -1.08
C VAL A 67 -24.03 -23.23 -0.78
N LEU A 68 -23.55 -23.36 0.45
CA LEU A 68 -22.68 -24.48 0.85
C LEU A 68 -23.40 -25.83 0.76
N ALA A 69 -24.66 -25.90 1.16
CA ALA A 69 -25.49 -27.10 1.02
C ALA A 69 -25.71 -27.46 -0.46
N ALA A 70 -26.00 -26.46 -1.30
CA ALA A 70 -26.14 -26.67 -2.74
C ALA A 70 -24.83 -27.15 -3.39
N LEU A 71 -23.68 -26.59 -2.99
CA LEU A 71 -22.36 -27.05 -3.46
C LEU A 71 -22.05 -28.47 -2.97
N SER A 72 -22.43 -28.82 -1.74
CA SER A 72 -22.27 -30.16 -1.16
C SER A 72 -22.99 -31.20 -2.01
N HIS A 73 -24.23 -30.91 -2.40
CA HIS A 73 -25.02 -31.79 -3.26
C HIS A 73 -24.46 -31.82 -4.69
N GLN A 74 -24.13 -30.66 -5.27
CA GLN A 74 -23.61 -30.56 -6.64
C GLN A 74 -22.30 -31.34 -6.83
N HIS A 75 -21.42 -31.34 -5.83
CA HIS A 75 -20.12 -31.99 -5.90
C HIS A 75 -20.06 -33.36 -5.22
N ASN A 76 -21.18 -33.86 -4.69
CA ASN A 76 -21.25 -35.09 -3.90
C ASN A 76 -20.15 -35.16 -2.82
N ALA A 77 -20.00 -34.05 -2.10
CA ALA A 77 -18.96 -33.86 -1.09
C ALA A 77 -19.62 -33.42 0.22
N GLN A 78 -19.19 -34.00 1.34
CA GLN A 78 -19.77 -33.71 2.65
C GLN A 78 -19.43 -32.28 3.08
N LEU A 79 -20.42 -31.54 3.58
CA LEU A 79 -20.21 -30.28 4.28
C LEU A 79 -19.68 -30.56 5.70
N ILE A 80 -18.58 -29.93 6.08
CA ILE A 80 -17.94 -30.07 7.38
C ILE A 80 -17.69 -28.72 8.03
N ASN A 81 -17.61 -28.73 9.36
CA ASN A 81 -17.18 -27.58 10.16
C ASN A 81 -15.80 -27.86 10.75
N LEU A 82 -14.79 -27.11 10.31
CA LEU A 82 -13.40 -27.27 10.76
C LEU A 82 -13.18 -26.71 12.18
N ASP A 83 -14.06 -25.86 12.67
CA ASP A 83 -13.98 -25.36 14.05
C ASP A 83 -14.31 -26.48 15.07
N ASP A 84 -15.21 -27.41 14.69
CA ASP A 84 -15.63 -28.55 15.52
C ASP A 84 -14.68 -29.76 15.43
N ASP A 85 -13.99 -29.91 14.30
CA ASP A 85 -13.02 -30.98 14.03
C ASP A 85 -11.82 -30.45 13.23
N PRO A 86 -10.85 -29.81 13.90
CA PRO A 86 -9.80 -29.09 13.21
C PRO A 86 -8.76 -30.01 12.59
N PRO A 87 -8.16 -29.61 11.45
CA PRO A 87 -7.10 -30.37 10.81
C PRO A 87 -5.89 -30.54 11.76
N PRO A 88 -5.38 -31.77 11.93
CA PRO A 88 -4.23 -32.02 12.77
C PRO A 88 -2.94 -31.51 12.10
N GLN A 89 -2.02 -30.97 12.92
CA GLN A 89 -0.80 -30.30 12.44
C GLN A 89 0.07 -31.20 11.56
N HIS A 90 0.10 -32.50 11.83
CA HIS A 90 0.91 -33.43 11.07
C HIS A 90 0.48 -33.50 9.60
N LEU A 91 -0.76 -33.19 9.21
CA LEU A 91 -1.16 -33.24 7.79
C LEU A 91 -0.63 -32.07 6.95
N ALA A 92 0.01 -31.07 7.55
CA ALA A 92 0.54 -29.92 6.83
C ALA A 92 1.60 -30.30 5.78
N HIS A 93 2.34 -31.39 5.97
CA HIS A 93 3.33 -31.84 4.97
C HIS A 93 2.70 -32.55 3.75
N CYS A 94 1.43 -32.97 3.85
CA CYS A 94 0.75 -33.69 2.78
C CYS A 94 0.34 -32.76 1.63
N LEU A 95 0.21 -31.44 1.88
CA LEU A 95 -0.22 -30.46 0.89
C LEU A 95 0.60 -29.16 0.99
N PRO A 96 1.34 -28.74 -0.04
CA PRO A 96 2.14 -27.51 0.02
C PRO A 96 1.30 -26.24 0.26
N ALA A 97 1.77 -25.35 1.13
CA ALA A 97 1.09 -24.08 1.47
C ALA A 97 0.70 -23.24 0.24
N ALA A 98 1.57 -23.18 -0.78
CA ALA A 98 1.32 -22.45 -2.02
C ALA A 98 0.12 -23.01 -2.82
N LEU A 99 -0.08 -24.33 -2.82
CA LEU A 99 -1.24 -24.95 -3.48
C LEU A 99 -2.50 -24.76 -2.64
N CYS A 100 -2.38 -24.88 -1.31
CA CYS A 100 -3.45 -24.60 -0.36
C CYS A 100 -4.04 -23.19 -0.55
N LEU A 101 -3.18 -22.16 -0.64
CA LEU A 101 -3.57 -20.78 -0.90
C LEU A 101 -4.19 -20.60 -2.29
N LYS A 102 -3.55 -21.16 -3.32
CA LYS A 102 -4.00 -21.03 -4.72
C LYS A 102 -5.37 -21.68 -4.98
N PHE A 103 -5.64 -22.78 -4.30
CA PHE A 103 -6.82 -23.62 -4.53
C PHE A 103 -7.82 -23.61 -3.37
N TYR A 104 -7.66 -22.73 -2.39
CA TYR A 104 -8.61 -22.53 -1.28
C TYR A 104 -8.90 -23.84 -0.56
N ALA A 105 -7.82 -24.52 -0.17
CA ALA A 105 -7.88 -25.88 0.30
C ALA A 105 -6.95 -26.09 1.50
N VAL A 106 -7.38 -26.91 2.45
CA VAL A 106 -6.57 -27.29 3.60
C VAL A 106 -6.67 -28.81 3.81
N PRO A 107 -5.55 -29.52 4.07
CA PRO A 107 -5.62 -30.94 4.37
C PRO A 107 -6.36 -31.14 5.70
N TRP A 108 -7.34 -32.05 5.72
CA TRP A 108 -8.21 -32.23 6.90
C TRP A 108 -8.01 -33.58 7.58
N MET A 109 -8.11 -34.68 6.84
CA MET A 109 -8.02 -36.02 7.43
C MET A 109 -7.40 -36.99 6.43
N ASP A 110 -6.68 -38.00 6.93
CA ASP A 110 -6.22 -39.14 6.14
C ASP A 110 -7.01 -40.39 6.57
N VAL A 111 -7.67 -41.03 5.60
CA VAL A 111 -8.48 -42.23 5.78
C VAL A 111 -8.00 -43.28 4.80
N ASP A 112 -7.36 -44.34 5.30
CA ASP A 112 -6.89 -45.48 4.51
C ASP A 112 -6.13 -45.07 3.23
N ASP A 113 -5.10 -44.21 3.38
CA ASP A 113 -4.25 -43.73 2.27
C ASP A 113 -5.01 -42.80 1.30
N THR A 114 -6.13 -42.22 1.74
CA THR A 114 -6.91 -41.20 1.02
C THR A 114 -7.00 -39.91 1.84
N LEU A 115 -6.44 -38.83 1.31
CA LEU A 115 -6.45 -37.51 1.94
C LEU A 115 -7.77 -36.79 1.64
N LEU A 116 -8.56 -36.56 2.68
CA LEU A 116 -9.69 -35.65 2.66
C LEU A 116 -9.18 -34.22 2.79
N VAL A 117 -9.56 -33.39 1.82
CA VAL A 117 -9.11 -32.00 1.73
C VAL A 117 -10.32 -31.09 1.76
N ALA A 118 -10.38 -30.25 2.78
CA ALA A 118 -11.44 -29.26 2.90
C ALA A 118 -11.20 -28.13 1.92
N THR A 119 -12.24 -27.72 1.20
CA THR A 119 -12.17 -26.63 0.22
C THR A 119 -13.43 -25.78 0.20
N SER A 120 -13.27 -24.48 -0.01
CA SER A 120 -14.37 -23.56 -0.30
C SER A 120 -14.62 -23.37 -1.80
N ARG A 121 -13.76 -23.92 -2.66
CA ARG A 121 -13.82 -23.80 -4.13
C ARG A 121 -13.75 -25.17 -4.80
N PRO A 122 -14.80 -25.99 -4.67
CA PRO A 122 -14.82 -27.35 -5.21
C PRO A 122 -14.70 -27.37 -6.76
N ASP A 123 -15.05 -26.28 -7.45
CA ASP A 123 -14.83 -26.07 -8.87
C ASP A 123 -13.35 -26.11 -9.28
N LEU A 124 -12.45 -25.74 -8.37
CA LEU A 124 -11.00 -25.72 -8.60
C LEU A 124 -10.30 -27.03 -8.18
N PHE A 125 -11.01 -27.93 -7.47
CA PHE A 125 -10.42 -29.12 -6.87
C PHE A 125 -9.77 -30.07 -7.88
N LYS A 126 -10.36 -30.20 -9.08
CA LYS A 126 -9.77 -31.01 -10.15
C LYS A 126 -8.38 -30.51 -10.57
N LYS A 127 -8.17 -29.18 -10.58
CA LYS A 127 -6.86 -28.58 -10.88
C LYS A 127 -5.88 -28.83 -9.75
N LEU A 128 -6.31 -28.73 -8.49
CA LEU A 128 -5.50 -29.11 -7.33
C LEU A 128 -4.99 -30.54 -7.43
N ARG A 129 -5.87 -31.51 -7.71
CA ARG A 129 -5.49 -32.92 -7.92
C ARG A 129 -4.46 -33.07 -9.03
N THR A 130 -4.63 -32.33 -10.13
CA THR A 130 -3.69 -32.36 -11.26
C THR A 130 -2.31 -31.85 -10.86
N CYS A 131 -2.23 -30.77 -10.07
CA CYS A 131 -0.97 -30.23 -9.56
C CYS A 131 -0.25 -31.17 -8.58
N MET A 132 -0.99 -32.03 -7.88
CA MET A 132 -0.45 -33.04 -6.95
C MET A 132 0.03 -34.32 -7.63
N GLY A 133 -0.14 -34.46 -8.96
CA GLY A 133 0.32 -35.63 -9.70
C GLY A 133 -0.28 -36.94 -9.17
N PRO A 134 0.53 -38.00 -8.92
CA PRO A 134 0.03 -39.27 -8.40
C PRO A 134 -0.66 -39.16 -7.04
N ALA A 135 -0.16 -38.32 -6.13
CA ALA A 135 -0.78 -38.10 -4.82
C ALA A 135 -2.19 -37.51 -4.94
N GLY A 136 -2.43 -36.73 -6.01
CA GLY A 136 -3.74 -36.15 -6.32
C GLY A 136 -4.82 -37.17 -6.62
N GLN A 137 -4.47 -38.40 -7.01
CA GLN A 137 -5.46 -39.46 -7.28
C GLN A 137 -6.17 -39.90 -6.00
N ARG A 138 -5.45 -39.86 -4.86
CA ARG A 138 -5.90 -40.26 -3.53
C ARG A 138 -6.42 -39.07 -2.71
N MET A 139 -6.94 -38.04 -3.36
CA MET A 139 -7.52 -36.87 -2.70
C MET A 139 -9.01 -36.77 -2.99
N LEU A 140 -9.80 -36.57 -1.94
CA LEU A 140 -11.24 -36.32 -2.04
C LEU A 140 -11.60 -34.97 -1.41
N PRO A 141 -12.52 -34.21 -2.03
CA PRO A 141 -12.95 -32.93 -1.50
C PRO A 141 -13.97 -33.13 -0.37
N VAL A 142 -13.85 -32.31 0.65
CA VAL A 142 -14.95 -32.00 1.59
C VAL A 142 -15.18 -30.49 1.55
N ILE A 143 -16.41 -30.04 1.78
CA ILE A 143 -16.76 -28.62 1.65
C ILE A 143 -16.72 -27.97 3.03
N SER A 144 -16.12 -26.79 3.10
CA SER A 144 -16.08 -25.98 4.32
C SER A 144 -16.15 -24.49 3.94
N GLU A 145 -16.51 -23.66 4.92
CA GLU A 145 -16.59 -22.22 4.73
C GLU A 145 -15.20 -21.60 4.46
N GLN A 146 -15.15 -20.59 3.60
CA GLN A 146 -13.90 -19.91 3.25
C GLN A 146 -13.17 -19.29 4.45
N THR A 147 -13.91 -18.74 5.41
CA THR A 147 -13.36 -18.18 6.66
C THR A 147 -12.64 -19.25 7.47
N GLN A 148 -13.22 -20.45 7.58
CA GLN A 148 -12.62 -21.60 8.25
C GLN A 148 -11.36 -22.07 7.53
N ILE A 149 -11.40 -22.19 6.19
CA ILE A 149 -10.22 -22.52 5.38
C ILE A 149 -9.09 -21.53 5.68
N GLN A 150 -9.38 -20.21 5.63
CA GLN A 150 -8.39 -19.17 5.90
C GLN A 150 -7.79 -19.25 7.31
N THR A 151 -8.64 -19.45 8.33
CA THR A 151 -8.20 -19.62 9.73
C THR A 151 -7.28 -20.83 9.87
N HIS A 152 -7.62 -21.96 9.27
CA HIS A 152 -6.81 -23.16 9.36
C HIS A 152 -5.55 -23.13 8.51
N LEU A 153 -5.54 -22.40 7.40
CA LEU A 153 -4.30 -22.09 6.66
C LEU A 153 -3.32 -21.29 7.52
N SER A 154 -3.83 -20.26 8.21
CA SER A 154 -3.02 -19.47 9.14
C SER A 154 -2.54 -20.32 10.33
N ARG A 155 -3.34 -21.27 10.82
CA ARG A 155 -2.93 -22.18 11.89
C ARG A 155 -1.85 -23.18 11.44
N LEU A 156 -2.02 -23.82 10.29
CA LEU A 156 -1.10 -24.87 9.82
C LEU A 156 0.20 -24.30 9.24
N TYR A 157 0.09 -23.25 8.42
CA TYR A 157 1.20 -22.69 7.63
C TYR A 157 1.61 -21.28 8.06
N GLY A 158 1.00 -20.72 9.11
CA GLY A 158 1.21 -19.32 9.51
C GLY A 158 2.67 -18.94 9.73
N ALA A 159 3.47 -19.81 10.35
CA ALA A 159 4.89 -19.55 10.57
C ALA A 159 5.68 -19.45 9.25
N GLU A 160 5.44 -20.38 8.31
CA GLU A 160 6.06 -20.37 6.98
C GLU A 160 5.63 -19.12 6.19
N LEU A 161 4.33 -18.81 6.18
CA LEU A 161 3.77 -17.66 5.48
C LEU A 161 4.24 -16.33 6.07
N ALA A 162 4.35 -16.22 7.39
CA ALA A 162 4.86 -15.02 8.06
C ALA A 162 6.36 -14.82 7.80
N GLN A 163 7.15 -15.90 7.75
CA GLN A 163 8.56 -15.85 7.34
C GLN A 163 8.71 -15.43 5.87
N LYS A 164 7.88 -15.99 4.99
CA LYS A 164 7.82 -15.60 3.58
C LYS A 164 7.44 -14.13 3.44
N ALA A 165 6.46 -13.64 4.20
CA ALA A 165 6.05 -12.24 4.18
C ALA A 165 7.18 -11.28 4.59
N ALA A 166 8.03 -11.67 5.54
CA ALA A 166 9.21 -10.90 5.94
C ALA A 166 10.33 -10.92 4.87
N THR A 167 10.41 -11.97 4.06
CA THR A 167 11.56 -12.21 3.15
C THR A 167 11.21 -12.19 1.65
N ARG A 168 9.98 -11.77 1.30
CA ARG A 168 9.42 -11.83 -0.06
C ARG A 168 10.30 -11.14 -1.10
N VAL A 169 10.73 -9.90 -0.85
CA VAL A 169 11.58 -9.12 -1.77
C VAL A 169 13.01 -9.70 -1.81
N PRO A 170 13.64 -9.85 -2.99
CA PRO A 170 15.02 -10.31 -3.11
C PRO A 170 16.00 -9.46 -2.29
N ALA A 171 17.02 -10.10 -1.69
CA ALA A 171 17.97 -9.41 -0.80
C ALA A 171 18.74 -8.24 -1.46
N ALA A 172 18.91 -8.28 -2.79
CA ALA A 172 19.56 -7.22 -3.55
C ALA A 172 18.76 -5.91 -3.52
N GLU A 173 17.43 -6.00 -3.56
CA GLU A 173 16.50 -4.86 -3.58
C GLU A 173 15.85 -4.60 -2.22
N SER A 174 16.22 -5.35 -1.17
CA SER A 174 15.71 -5.17 0.20
C SER A 174 16.76 -4.56 1.13
N CYS A 175 16.30 -3.76 2.09
CA CYS A 175 17.14 -3.23 3.17
C CYS A 175 17.38 -4.23 4.31
N ARG A 176 16.77 -5.43 4.29
CA ARG A 176 16.88 -6.44 5.38
C ARG A 176 18.30 -6.80 5.78
N THR A 177 19.25 -6.73 4.85
CA THR A 177 20.66 -7.06 5.11
C THR A 177 21.38 -6.02 5.98
N TRP A 178 20.74 -4.89 6.30
CA TRP A 178 21.34 -3.83 7.11
C TRP A 178 21.39 -4.13 8.61
N GLU A 179 20.62 -5.11 9.11
CA GLU A 179 20.78 -5.61 10.48
C GLU A 179 22.15 -6.27 10.66
N VAL A 180 22.52 -7.09 9.69
CA VAL A 180 23.77 -7.87 9.67
C VAL A 180 25.01 -6.96 9.65
N SER A 181 24.91 -5.75 9.08
CA SER A 181 26.02 -4.80 8.96
C SER A 181 25.93 -3.61 9.93
N SER A 182 25.19 -3.73 11.04
CA SER A 182 24.93 -2.60 11.96
C SER A 182 26.20 -2.01 12.60
N LEU A 183 27.19 -2.86 12.94
CA LEU A 183 28.47 -2.42 13.49
C LEU A 183 29.28 -1.62 12.45
N SER A 184 29.41 -2.14 11.23
CA SER A 184 30.10 -1.47 10.14
C SER A 184 29.48 -0.11 9.83
N ARG A 185 28.14 -0.01 9.83
CA ARG A 185 27.43 1.26 9.65
C ARG A 185 27.78 2.28 10.74
N LYS A 186 27.77 1.85 12.02
CA LYS A 186 28.16 2.73 13.13
C LYS A 186 29.61 3.19 12.99
N ILE A 187 30.52 2.29 12.63
CA ILE A 187 31.94 2.63 12.39
C ILE A 187 32.07 3.66 11.27
N TRP A 188 31.43 3.44 10.12
CA TRP A 188 31.44 4.40 9.01
C TRP A 188 30.82 5.74 9.40
N ALA A 189 29.69 5.74 10.10
CA ALA A 189 29.04 6.97 10.56
C ALA A 189 29.93 7.75 11.55
N SER A 190 30.57 7.05 12.50
CA SER A 190 31.55 7.65 13.42
C SER A 190 32.76 8.18 12.67
N GLY A 191 33.28 7.45 11.69
CA GLY A 191 34.39 7.89 10.85
C GLY A 191 34.06 9.17 10.06
N ILE A 192 32.87 9.23 9.44
CA ILE A 192 32.37 10.42 8.75
C ILE A 192 32.21 11.58 9.73
N ALA A 193 31.64 11.34 10.92
CA ALA A 193 31.45 12.38 11.93
C ALA A 193 32.79 12.95 12.42
N VAL A 194 33.77 12.09 12.70
CA VAL A 194 35.13 12.51 13.10
C VAL A 194 35.82 13.26 11.97
N PHE A 195 35.68 12.80 10.73
CA PHE A 195 36.23 13.49 9.56
C PHE A 195 35.61 14.89 9.41
N CYS A 196 34.28 15.01 9.45
CA CYS A 196 33.58 16.30 9.39
C CYS A 196 33.98 17.24 10.53
N LEU A 197 34.14 16.71 11.76
CA LEU A 197 34.61 17.49 12.90
C LEU A 197 36.04 17.99 12.70
N LEU A 198 36.93 17.12 12.23
CA LEU A 198 38.32 17.44 11.94
C LEU A 198 38.43 18.53 10.87
N THR A 199 37.69 18.41 9.76
CA THR A 199 37.68 19.42 8.71
C THR A 199 37.09 20.74 9.18
N LEU A 200 36.06 20.71 10.04
CA LEU A 200 35.46 21.91 10.62
C LEU A 200 36.45 22.65 11.53
N VAL A 201 37.29 21.93 12.28
CA VAL A 201 38.33 22.53 13.15
C VAL A 201 39.52 23.05 12.33
N LEU A 202 40.00 22.27 11.37
CA LEU A 202 41.21 22.61 10.59
C LEU A 202 40.95 23.63 9.47
N ALA A 203 39.76 23.61 8.86
CA ALA A 203 39.40 24.43 7.72
C ALA A 203 37.91 24.84 7.76
N PRO A 204 37.48 25.66 8.74
CA PRO A 204 36.07 25.98 8.97
C PRO A 204 35.40 26.66 7.77
N LEU A 205 36.07 27.64 7.16
CA LEU A 205 35.53 28.39 6.01
C LEU A 205 35.29 27.48 4.79
N TRP A 206 36.25 26.61 4.47
CA TRP A 206 36.13 25.68 3.35
C TRP A 206 35.13 24.56 3.63
N THR A 207 35.07 24.05 4.86
CA THR A 207 34.05 23.06 5.27
C THR A 207 32.65 23.61 5.07
N LEU A 208 32.38 24.83 5.57
CA LEU A 208 31.11 25.50 5.36
C LEU A 208 30.81 25.76 3.88
N THR A 209 31.83 26.14 3.10
CA THR A 209 31.70 26.38 1.66
C THR A 209 31.33 25.11 0.90
N VAL A 210 31.96 23.97 1.19
CA VAL A 210 31.65 22.68 0.55
C VAL A 210 30.23 22.23 0.89
N LEU A 211 29.83 22.33 2.16
CA LEU A 211 28.46 22.03 2.57
C LEU A 211 27.45 22.97 1.89
N MET A 212 27.79 24.24 1.72
CA MET A 212 26.95 25.19 1.00
C MET A 212 26.85 24.87 -0.51
N ILE A 213 27.95 24.48 -1.15
CA ILE A 213 27.93 24.04 -2.56
C ILE A 213 27.02 22.82 -2.72
N TRP A 214 27.09 21.85 -1.80
CA TRP A 214 26.20 20.69 -1.79
C TRP A 214 24.73 21.09 -1.60
N ALA A 215 24.44 21.95 -0.62
CA ALA A 215 23.10 22.47 -0.37
C ALA A 215 22.55 23.23 -1.58
N PHE A 216 23.40 24.04 -2.23
CA PHE A 216 23.02 24.80 -3.42
C PHE A 216 22.79 23.91 -4.64
N MET A 217 23.65 22.91 -4.86
CA MET A 217 23.50 21.94 -5.95
C MET A 217 22.17 21.19 -5.83
N THR A 218 21.88 20.65 -4.64
CA THR A 218 20.64 19.92 -4.37
C THR A 218 19.39 20.82 -4.45
N LEU A 219 19.54 22.11 -4.12
CA LEU A 219 18.49 23.12 -4.32
C LEU A 219 18.22 23.32 -5.81
N MET A 220 19.26 23.52 -6.63
CA MET A 220 19.11 23.70 -8.07
C MET A 220 18.49 22.47 -8.74
N MET A 221 18.90 21.26 -8.35
CA MET A 221 18.28 20.00 -8.83
C MET A 221 16.79 19.96 -8.51
N SER A 222 16.42 20.27 -7.26
CA SER A 222 15.02 20.24 -6.80
C SER A 222 14.19 21.32 -7.47
N THR A 223 14.72 22.54 -7.59
CA THR A 223 14.06 23.69 -8.23
C THR A 223 13.85 23.45 -9.72
N ALA A 224 14.85 22.93 -10.43
CA ALA A 224 14.72 22.58 -11.84
C ALA A 224 13.65 21.51 -12.07
N LEU A 225 13.63 20.47 -11.21
CA LEU A 225 12.63 19.41 -11.30
C LEU A 225 11.22 19.94 -11.00
N LYS A 226 11.04 20.75 -9.94
CA LYS A 226 9.77 21.38 -9.59
C LYS A 226 9.29 22.32 -10.70
N ALA A 227 10.18 23.14 -11.26
CA ALA A 227 9.86 24.04 -12.38
C ALA A 227 9.38 23.24 -13.60
N ALA A 228 10.11 22.19 -13.98
CA ALA A 228 9.75 21.34 -15.12
C ALA A 228 8.41 20.64 -14.90
N ALA A 229 8.18 20.07 -13.71
CA ALA A 229 6.93 19.42 -13.34
C ALA A 229 5.76 20.41 -13.38
N PHE A 230 5.93 21.58 -12.76
CA PHE A 230 4.92 22.64 -12.75
C PHE A 230 4.59 23.14 -14.16
N TRP A 231 5.61 23.39 -14.98
CA TRP A 231 5.43 23.80 -16.37
C TRP A 231 4.69 22.74 -17.19
N SER A 232 5.07 21.47 -17.03
CA SER A 232 4.39 20.35 -17.67
C SER A 232 2.92 20.25 -17.25
N GLN A 233 2.62 20.50 -15.97
CA GLN A 233 1.26 20.44 -15.43
C GLN A 233 0.37 21.59 -15.92
N ILE A 234 0.90 22.81 -15.98
CA ILE A 234 0.13 23.99 -16.43
C ILE A 234 -0.17 23.93 -17.93
N LEU A 235 0.81 23.55 -18.75
CA LEU A 235 0.63 23.48 -20.20
C LEU A 235 -0.36 22.40 -20.61
N HIS A 236 -0.39 21.30 -19.86
CA HIS A 236 -1.26 20.16 -20.11
C HIS A 236 -2.29 20.06 -18.99
N LYS A 237 -3.14 21.10 -18.89
CA LYS A 237 -4.36 21.00 -18.07
C LYS A 237 -5.07 19.70 -18.46
N LEU A 238 -5.13 18.76 -17.52
CA LEU A 238 -6.15 17.72 -17.59
C LEU A 238 -7.50 18.44 -17.65
N PRO A 239 -8.45 18.00 -18.47
CA PRO A 239 -9.82 18.41 -18.24
C PRO A 239 -10.18 18.05 -16.79
N ASP A 240 -10.74 19.01 -16.04
CA ASP A 240 -10.98 18.94 -14.58
C ASP A 240 -11.87 17.76 -14.15
N ARG A 241 -12.47 17.10 -15.13
CA ARG A 241 -13.00 15.74 -15.09
C ARG A 241 -12.63 15.11 -16.43
N PRO A 242 -12.37 13.79 -16.53
CA PRO A 242 -12.72 13.14 -17.80
C PRO A 242 -14.15 13.60 -18.07
N GLU A 243 -14.40 14.25 -19.22
CA GLU A 243 -15.79 14.35 -19.65
C GLU A 243 -16.36 12.95 -19.44
N ALA A 244 -17.54 12.85 -18.83
CA ALA A 244 -18.38 11.68 -19.02
C ALA A 244 -18.79 11.66 -20.51
N GLY A 245 -17.80 11.68 -21.40
CA GLY A 245 -17.95 11.30 -22.77
C GLY A 245 -18.32 9.84 -22.68
N ASP A 246 -19.47 9.55 -23.26
CA ASP A 246 -19.91 8.24 -23.69
C ASP A 246 -18.84 7.59 -24.58
N VAL A 247 -17.66 7.28 -24.02
CA VAL A 247 -16.84 6.21 -24.55
C VAL A 247 -17.73 5.00 -24.32
N LYS A 248 -18.49 4.63 -25.37
CA LYS A 248 -19.21 3.38 -25.48
C LYS A 248 -18.18 2.27 -25.34
N MET A 249 -17.82 1.99 -24.09
CA MET A 249 -16.97 0.88 -23.75
C MET A 249 -17.74 -0.37 -24.15
N ALA A 250 -17.04 -1.29 -24.80
CA ALA A 250 -17.56 -2.64 -24.88
C ALA A 250 -17.88 -3.09 -23.44
N PRO A 251 -19.08 -3.63 -23.18
CA PRO A 251 -19.41 -4.14 -21.86
C PRO A 251 -18.30 -5.11 -21.44
N PHE A 252 -17.63 -4.81 -20.33
CA PHE A 252 -16.64 -5.70 -19.74
C PHE A 252 -17.15 -6.13 -18.36
N ARG A 253 -16.69 -7.30 -17.92
CA ARG A 253 -17.02 -7.77 -16.58
C ARG A 253 -16.21 -7.00 -15.56
N LEU A 254 -16.90 -6.39 -14.60
CA LEU A 254 -16.24 -5.71 -13.50
C LEU A 254 -15.41 -6.73 -12.68
N PRO A 255 -14.11 -6.47 -12.44
CA PRO A 255 -13.22 -7.37 -11.75
C PRO A 255 -13.41 -7.31 -10.23
N ARG A 256 -12.97 -8.35 -9.53
CA ARG A 256 -12.83 -8.28 -8.07
C ARG A 256 -11.70 -7.35 -7.66
N VAL A 257 -11.94 -6.57 -6.60
CA VAL A 257 -10.99 -5.67 -5.96
C VAL A 257 -10.81 -6.11 -4.51
N SER A 258 -9.56 -6.33 -4.09
CA SER A 258 -9.23 -6.54 -2.68
C SER A 258 -8.50 -5.32 -2.13
N ILE A 259 -8.98 -4.75 -1.03
CA ILE A 259 -8.34 -3.60 -0.39
C ILE A 259 -7.77 -4.02 0.95
N LEU A 260 -6.47 -3.82 1.14
CA LEU A 260 -5.78 -4.07 2.39
C LEU A 260 -5.86 -2.82 3.28
N VAL A 261 -6.30 -2.98 4.52
CA VAL A 261 -6.34 -1.91 5.53
C VAL A 261 -5.56 -2.37 6.77
N PRO A 262 -4.29 -1.96 6.93
CA PRO A 262 -3.49 -2.34 8.09
C PRO A 262 -3.94 -1.55 9.32
N LEU A 263 -4.16 -2.27 10.43
CA LEU A 263 -4.57 -1.73 11.71
C LEU A 263 -3.53 -2.11 12.78
N LEU A 264 -3.20 -1.17 13.67
CA LEU A 264 -2.30 -1.42 14.80
C LEU A 264 -2.68 -0.52 15.98
N GLN A 265 -3.08 -1.06 17.11
CA GLN A 265 -3.45 -0.32 18.33
C GLN A 265 -4.59 0.69 18.14
N GLU A 266 -5.49 0.41 17.21
CA GLU A 266 -6.68 1.22 16.93
C GLU A 266 -7.83 0.90 17.90
N LYS A 267 -8.31 1.93 18.61
CA LYS A 267 -9.37 1.81 19.64
C LYS A 267 -10.75 2.17 19.11
N GLU A 268 -10.85 3.24 18.31
CA GLU A 268 -12.13 3.85 17.90
C GLU A 268 -12.31 3.95 16.38
N ILE A 269 -11.28 3.61 15.61
CA ILE A 269 -11.29 3.85 14.16
C ILE A 269 -12.18 2.86 13.40
N ALA A 270 -12.39 1.64 13.90
CA ALA A 270 -13.15 0.61 13.19
C ALA A 270 -14.56 1.06 12.75
N GLY A 271 -15.34 1.66 13.64
CA GLY A 271 -16.70 2.14 13.30
C GLY A 271 -16.70 3.31 12.30
N ALA A 272 -15.78 4.26 12.46
CA ALA A 272 -15.62 5.39 11.55
C ALA A 272 -15.16 4.93 10.16
N LEU A 273 -14.19 4.00 10.11
CA LEU A 273 -13.70 3.35 8.90
C LEU A 273 -14.83 2.65 8.17
N ILE A 274 -15.58 1.77 8.84
CA ILE A 274 -16.71 1.04 8.23
C ILE A 274 -17.74 2.02 7.68
N THR A 275 -18.08 3.07 8.43
CA THR A 275 -19.03 4.10 7.98
C THR A 275 -18.55 4.84 6.72
N ARG A 276 -17.24 5.09 6.60
CA ARG A 276 -16.65 5.72 5.41
C ARG A 276 -16.64 4.76 4.23
N LEU A 277 -16.19 3.52 4.43
CA LEU A 277 -16.11 2.50 3.38
C LEU A 277 -17.50 2.03 2.90
N ALA A 278 -18.52 2.09 3.75
CA ALA A 278 -19.90 1.79 3.38
C ALA A 278 -20.44 2.75 2.30
N ARG A 279 -19.86 3.96 2.16
CA ARG A 279 -20.24 4.94 1.13
C ARG A 279 -19.74 4.60 -0.26
N LEU A 280 -18.82 3.65 -0.39
CA LEU A 280 -18.31 3.20 -1.70
C LEU A 280 -19.46 2.63 -2.52
N THR A 281 -19.60 3.08 -3.78
CA THR A 281 -20.66 2.66 -4.69
C THR A 281 -20.34 1.38 -5.46
N TYR A 282 -19.09 0.91 -5.39
CA TYR A 282 -18.66 -0.31 -6.07
C TYR A 282 -19.44 -1.55 -5.58
N PRO A 283 -19.83 -2.48 -6.48
CA PRO A 283 -20.61 -3.66 -6.11
C PRO A 283 -19.94 -4.47 -4.99
N LYS A 284 -20.66 -4.69 -3.88
CA LYS A 284 -20.10 -5.34 -2.69
C LYS A 284 -19.71 -6.80 -2.92
N SER A 285 -20.33 -7.52 -3.87
CA SER A 285 -19.91 -8.85 -4.32
C SER A 285 -18.54 -8.90 -5.00
N LEU A 286 -18.04 -7.75 -5.46
CA LEU A 286 -16.73 -7.64 -6.09
C LEU A 286 -15.69 -6.98 -5.17
N LEU A 287 -16.09 -6.51 -4.00
CA LEU A 287 -15.23 -5.85 -3.05
C LEU A 287 -14.91 -6.80 -1.88
N ASN A 288 -13.62 -6.95 -1.58
CA ASN A 288 -13.18 -7.54 -0.32
C ASN A 288 -12.24 -6.57 0.39
N VAL A 289 -12.69 -5.97 1.49
CA VAL A 289 -11.83 -5.16 2.36
C VAL A 289 -11.26 -6.07 3.43
N VAL A 290 -9.93 -6.18 3.47
CA VAL A 290 -9.19 -7.05 4.38
C VAL A 290 -8.57 -6.18 5.47
N LEU A 291 -9.13 -6.24 6.67
CA LEU A 291 -8.57 -5.63 7.86
C LEU A 291 -7.40 -6.49 8.35
N VAL A 292 -6.19 -5.93 8.31
CA VAL A 292 -4.97 -6.67 8.64
C VAL A 292 -4.50 -6.27 10.04
N LEU A 293 -4.43 -7.25 10.93
CA LEU A 293 -4.11 -7.09 12.34
C LEU A 293 -2.86 -7.88 12.69
N GLU A 294 -2.08 -7.39 13.63
CA GLU A 294 -0.98 -8.16 14.23
C GLU A 294 -1.54 -9.07 15.33
N GLN A 295 -1.09 -10.34 15.39
CA GLN A 295 -1.61 -11.31 16.38
C GLN A 295 -1.47 -10.82 17.84
N GLY A 296 -0.42 -10.04 18.13
CA GLY A 296 -0.18 -9.43 19.43
C GLY A 296 -1.07 -8.21 19.76
N ASP A 297 -1.83 -7.68 18.80
CA ASP A 297 -2.65 -6.48 18.97
C ASP A 297 -4.01 -6.79 19.62
N THR A 298 -3.96 -7.01 20.93
CA THR A 298 -5.16 -7.27 21.73
C THR A 298 -6.17 -6.12 21.75
N VAL A 299 -5.71 -4.89 21.53
CA VAL A 299 -6.58 -3.70 21.55
C VAL A 299 -7.49 -3.73 20.34
N THR A 300 -6.91 -3.77 19.14
CA THR A 300 -7.72 -3.74 17.92
C THR A 300 -8.52 -5.01 17.74
N ARG A 301 -7.99 -6.19 18.12
CA ARG A 301 -8.76 -7.43 18.08
C ARG A 301 -10.04 -7.36 18.92
N ARG A 302 -9.98 -6.77 20.11
CA ARG A 302 -11.18 -6.59 20.96
C ARG A 302 -12.18 -5.61 20.36
N THR A 303 -11.70 -4.55 19.71
CA THR A 303 -12.56 -3.59 19.01
C THR A 303 -13.28 -4.25 17.83
N ILE A 304 -12.55 -5.00 17.00
CA ILE A 304 -13.11 -5.72 15.86
C ILE A 304 -14.09 -6.80 16.29
N ALA A 305 -13.76 -7.60 17.31
CA ALA A 305 -14.66 -8.65 17.83
C ALA A 305 -16.00 -8.14 18.39
N ARG A 306 -16.11 -6.84 18.69
CA ARG A 306 -17.36 -6.19 19.15
C ARG A 306 -18.07 -5.41 18.06
N THR A 307 -17.50 -5.36 16.86
CA THR A 307 -18.03 -4.60 15.73
C THR A 307 -18.70 -5.58 14.76
N ASP A 308 -19.93 -5.28 14.37
CA ASP A 308 -20.60 -6.03 13.31
C ASP A 308 -19.97 -5.67 11.96
N LEU A 309 -19.34 -6.66 11.31
CA LEU A 309 -18.63 -6.46 10.05
C LEU A 309 -19.52 -6.91 8.88
N PRO A 310 -19.74 -6.05 7.87
CA PRO A 310 -20.39 -6.46 6.64
C PRO A 310 -19.64 -7.62 5.97
N GLU A 311 -20.35 -8.48 5.22
CA GLU A 311 -19.74 -9.67 4.59
C GLU A 311 -18.60 -9.38 3.62
N TRP A 312 -18.57 -8.19 3.02
CA TRP A 312 -17.51 -7.73 2.12
C TRP A 312 -16.26 -7.23 2.89
N ILE A 313 -16.24 -7.30 4.22
CA ILE A 313 -15.11 -7.01 5.08
C ILE A 313 -14.65 -8.30 5.77
N SER A 314 -13.37 -8.64 5.61
CA SER A 314 -12.73 -9.78 6.25
C SER A 314 -11.58 -9.34 7.16
N VAL A 315 -11.15 -10.23 8.05
CA VAL A 315 -10.10 -9.96 9.03
C VAL A 315 -8.99 -10.99 8.88
N ILE A 316 -7.74 -10.54 8.87
CA ILE A 316 -6.55 -11.38 8.87
C ILE A 316 -5.67 -11.01 10.06
N GLU A 317 -5.42 -11.99 10.92
CA GLU A 317 -4.40 -11.89 11.97
C GLU A 317 -3.07 -12.42 11.42
N VAL A 318 -2.05 -11.57 11.44
CA VAL A 318 -0.70 -11.87 10.98
C VAL A 318 0.08 -12.49 12.15
N PRO A 319 0.55 -13.74 12.02
CA PRO A 319 1.37 -14.38 13.05
C PRO A 319 2.68 -13.64 13.28
N GLU A 320 3.24 -13.78 14.48
CA GLU A 320 4.57 -13.25 14.78
C GLU A 320 5.64 -13.93 13.91
N ALA A 321 6.59 -13.15 13.39
CA ALA A 321 7.77 -13.67 12.69
C ALA A 321 9.02 -12.88 13.10
N ASN A 322 9.91 -13.53 13.84
CA ASN A 322 11.22 -13.00 14.26
C ASN A 322 11.17 -11.62 14.92
N GLY A 323 10.06 -11.27 15.60
CA GLY A 323 9.90 -9.96 16.25
C GLY A 323 9.75 -8.76 15.29
N LEU A 324 9.60 -9.00 13.97
CA LEU A 324 9.35 -7.93 13.00
C LEU A 324 7.86 -7.62 12.94
N THR A 325 7.47 -6.41 13.31
CA THR A 325 6.08 -5.93 13.28
C THR A 325 6.02 -4.64 12.45
N THR A 326 5.66 -4.76 11.17
CA THR A 326 5.68 -3.65 10.21
C THR A 326 4.50 -3.72 9.25
N LYS A 327 4.01 -2.56 8.79
CA LYS A 327 2.97 -2.44 7.76
C LYS A 327 3.29 -3.28 6.50
N PRO A 328 4.44 -3.15 5.83
CA PRO A 328 4.73 -3.95 4.63
C PRO A 328 4.73 -5.45 4.85
N ARG A 329 5.16 -5.94 6.02
CA ARG A 329 5.10 -7.37 6.36
C ARG A 329 3.65 -7.85 6.47
N ALA A 330 2.82 -7.10 7.16
CA ALA A 330 1.40 -7.39 7.30
C ALA A 330 0.70 -7.40 5.94
N LEU A 331 0.97 -6.41 5.08
CA LEU A 331 0.45 -6.36 3.71
C LEU A 331 0.90 -7.57 2.89
N ASN A 332 2.18 -7.97 2.96
CA ASN A 332 2.70 -9.15 2.26
C ASN A 332 2.05 -10.46 2.70
N TYR A 333 1.72 -10.61 3.98
CA TYR A 333 1.03 -11.78 4.51
C TYR A 333 -0.42 -11.81 4.01
N ALA A 334 -1.15 -10.70 4.16
CA ALA A 334 -2.54 -10.58 3.74
C ALA A 334 -2.73 -10.70 2.22
N LEU A 335 -1.75 -10.28 1.42
CA LEU A 335 -1.78 -10.39 -0.04
C LEU A 335 -2.03 -11.84 -0.52
N ASP A 336 -1.48 -12.83 0.18
CA ASP A 336 -1.64 -14.25 -0.20
C ASP A 336 -3.08 -14.75 -0.01
N PHE A 337 -3.88 -14.07 0.81
CA PHE A 337 -5.30 -14.35 1.04
C PHE A 337 -6.24 -13.43 0.26
N CYS A 338 -5.72 -12.46 -0.50
CA CYS A 338 -6.55 -11.61 -1.35
C CYS A 338 -7.01 -12.38 -2.60
N HIS A 339 -8.11 -11.92 -3.21
CA HIS A 339 -8.73 -12.57 -4.38
C HIS A 339 -8.98 -11.63 -5.56
N GLY A 340 -8.90 -10.32 -5.32
CA GLY A 340 -9.01 -9.32 -6.36
C GLY A 340 -7.91 -9.44 -7.40
N SER A 341 -8.25 -9.18 -8.66
CA SER A 341 -7.23 -8.95 -9.70
C SER A 341 -6.57 -7.57 -9.53
N ILE A 342 -7.23 -6.68 -8.79
CA ILE A 342 -6.70 -5.41 -8.32
C ILE A 342 -6.53 -5.48 -6.80
N ILE A 343 -5.34 -5.11 -6.32
CA ILE A 343 -5.01 -4.97 -4.90
C ILE A 343 -4.88 -3.50 -4.57
N GLY A 344 -5.71 -3.00 -3.65
CA GLY A 344 -5.59 -1.65 -3.13
C GLY A 344 -5.06 -1.59 -1.71
N VAL A 345 -4.60 -0.42 -1.29
CA VAL A 345 -4.19 -0.13 0.09
C VAL A 345 -4.85 1.16 0.56
N TRP A 346 -5.53 1.09 1.70
CA TRP A 346 -6.00 2.25 2.47
C TRP A 346 -5.43 2.21 3.88
N ASP A 347 -5.22 3.38 4.49
CA ASP A 347 -4.94 3.51 5.91
C ASP A 347 -6.25 3.59 6.71
N ALA A 348 -6.16 3.38 8.02
CA ALA A 348 -7.34 3.24 8.89
C ALA A 348 -8.20 4.53 8.96
N GLU A 349 -7.55 5.68 8.83
CA GLU A 349 -8.15 7.01 8.88
C GLU A 349 -8.74 7.47 7.54
N ASP A 350 -8.56 6.71 6.47
CA ASP A 350 -8.92 7.12 5.11
C ASP A 350 -10.42 7.24 4.90
N ALA A 351 -10.79 8.25 4.11
CA ALA A 351 -12.14 8.50 3.62
C ALA A 351 -12.10 8.66 2.10
N PRO A 352 -12.14 7.55 1.33
CA PRO A 352 -12.13 7.60 -0.13
C PRO A 352 -13.42 8.20 -0.70
N GLU A 353 -13.34 8.78 -1.88
CA GLU A 353 -14.52 9.17 -2.67
C GLU A 353 -15.43 7.96 -2.97
N PRO A 354 -16.77 8.14 -2.99
CA PRO A 354 -17.72 7.04 -3.21
C PRO A 354 -17.46 6.20 -4.47
N ASP A 355 -17.12 6.84 -5.59
CA ASP A 355 -16.93 6.23 -6.91
C ASP A 355 -15.47 5.87 -7.23
N GLN A 356 -14.59 5.89 -6.22
CA GLN A 356 -13.14 5.74 -6.40
C GLN A 356 -12.77 4.42 -7.11
N LEU A 357 -13.39 3.31 -6.73
CA LEU A 357 -13.04 1.98 -7.28
C LEU A 357 -13.51 1.81 -8.73
N GLU A 358 -14.65 2.38 -9.09
CA GLU A 358 -15.16 2.41 -10.45
C GLU A 358 -14.16 3.12 -11.37
N ARG A 359 -13.62 4.26 -10.90
CA ARG A 359 -12.61 5.03 -11.64
C ARG A 359 -11.30 4.26 -11.78
N VAL A 360 -10.87 3.56 -10.74
CA VAL A 360 -9.67 2.69 -10.76
C VAL A 360 -9.84 1.56 -11.78
N VAL A 361 -10.95 0.85 -11.71
CA VAL A 361 -11.26 -0.28 -12.60
C VAL A 361 -11.35 0.18 -14.05
N ASN A 362 -12.09 1.26 -14.31
CA ASN A 362 -12.22 1.82 -15.66
C ASN A 362 -10.87 2.26 -16.21
N ARG A 363 -10.02 2.89 -15.37
CA ARG A 363 -8.68 3.30 -15.82
C ARG A 363 -7.80 2.09 -16.12
N PHE A 364 -7.77 1.07 -15.27
CA PHE A 364 -6.99 -0.15 -15.56
C PHE A 364 -7.46 -0.87 -16.81
N GLN A 365 -8.77 -0.86 -17.10
CA GLN A 365 -9.29 -1.46 -18.33
C GLN A 365 -8.81 -0.73 -19.60
N GLN A 366 -8.60 0.59 -19.50
CA GLN A 366 -8.14 1.44 -20.60
C GLN A 366 -6.62 1.62 -20.64
N ALA A 367 -5.92 1.27 -19.56
CA ALA A 367 -4.49 1.49 -19.43
C ALA A 367 -3.71 0.38 -20.14
N PRO A 368 -2.55 0.71 -20.73
CA PRO A 368 -1.61 -0.30 -21.21
C PRO A 368 -1.30 -1.35 -20.13
N GLU A 369 -0.97 -2.58 -20.56
CA GLU A 369 -0.70 -3.69 -19.64
C GLU A 369 0.48 -3.42 -18.69
N ASN A 370 1.44 -2.59 -19.09
CA ASN A 370 2.57 -2.20 -18.26
C ASN A 370 2.24 -1.11 -17.22
N VAL A 371 1.01 -0.56 -17.21
CA VAL A 371 0.53 0.28 -16.11
C VAL A 371 0.19 -0.63 -14.94
N ALA A 372 1.08 -0.62 -13.95
CA ALA A 372 1.06 -1.53 -12.82
C ALA A 372 0.36 -0.94 -11.61
N CYS A 373 0.42 0.38 -11.45
CA CYS A 373 -0.10 1.08 -10.30
C CYS A 373 -0.89 2.33 -10.72
N LEU A 374 -2.06 2.50 -10.11
CA LEU A 374 -2.81 3.75 -10.10
C LEU A 374 -2.74 4.33 -8.69
N GLN A 375 -2.31 5.58 -8.61
CA GLN A 375 -2.20 6.33 -7.36
C GLN A 375 -3.23 7.45 -7.36
N GLY A 376 -4.11 7.48 -6.38
CA GLY A 376 -5.02 8.62 -6.16
C GLY A 376 -4.36 9.79 -5.45
N ILE A 377 -5.13 10.85 -5.26
CA ILE A 377 -4.74 12.09 -4.59
C ILE A 377 -5.09 12.00 -3.11
N LEU A 378 -4.17 12.45 -2.24
CA LEU A 378 -4.44 12.61 -0.82
C LEU A 378 -4.79 14.05 -0.49
N ASP A 379 -5.81 14.21 0.35
CA ASP A 379 -6.24 15.50 0.89
C ASP A 379 -6.70 15.35 2.34
N TYR A 380 -7.07 16.46 2.98
CA TYR A 380 -7.39 16.48 4.41
C TYR A 380 -8.81 16.96 4.67
N TYR A 381 -9.48 16.35 5.64
CA TYR A 381 -10.78 16.84 6.10
C TYR A 381 -10.67 17.89 7.21
N ASN A 382 -9.52 18.01 7.88
CA ASN A 382 -9.28 18.93 9.01
C ASN A 382 -8.41 20.15 8.64
N THR A 383 -8.57 20.67 7.42
CA THR A 383 -7.73 21.74 6.83
C THR A 383 -7.71 23.06 7.63
N GLN A 384 -8.74 23.31 8.44
CA GLN A 384 -8.93 24.58 9.15
C GLN A 384 -8.60 24.52 10.65
N THR A 385 -8.19 23.37 11.18
CA THR A 385 -8.03 23.17 12.63
C THR A 385 -7.02 24.15 13.25
N ASN A 386 -5.85 24.35 12.64
CA ASN A 386 -4.82 25.28 13.13
C ASN A 386 -3.82 25.66 12.02
N TRP A 387 -2.79 26.43 12.35
CA TRP A 387 -1.77 26.85 11.37
C TRP A 387 -0.99 25.68 10.76
N ILE A 388 -0.68 24.64 11.56
CA ILE A 388 0.06 23.46 11.10
C ILE A 388 -0.74 22.68 10.06
N SER A 389 -2.02 22.39 10.33
CA SER A 389 -2.92 21.70 9.38
C SER A 389 -3.10 22.47 8.07
N ARG A 390 -3.18 23.80 8.11
CA ARG A 390 -3.21 24.65 6.91
C ARG A 390 -1.93 24.51 6.08
N CYS A 391 -0.76 24.64 6.70
CA CYS A 391 0.53 24.46 6.01
C CYS A 391 0.70 23.05 5.46
N PHE A 392 0.29 22.04 6.21
CA PHE A 392 0.30 20.64 5.80
C PHE A 392 -0.55 20.42 4.54
N THR A 393 -1.77 20.97 4.54
CA THR A 393 -2.69 20.89 3.39
C THR A 393 -2.11 21.57 2.16
N ILE A 394 -1.48 22.75 2.32
CA ILE A 394 -0.82 23.46 1.22
C ILE A 394 0.30 22.62 0.62
N GLU A 395 1.15 22.01 1.47
CA GLU A 395 2.25 21.16 1.02
C GLU A 395 1.74 19.97 0.21
N TYR A 396 0.70 19.29 0.71
CA TYR A 396 0.10 18.14 0.03
C TYR A 396 -0.60 18.53 -1.28
N ALA A 397 -1.34 19.64 -1.30
CA ALA A 397 -1.93 20.16 -2.54
C ALA A 397 -0.83 20.45 -3.57
N THR A 398 0.28 21.07 -3.14
CA THR A 398 1.44 21.34 -4.01
C THR A 398 2.01 20.05 -4.57
N TRP A 399 2.20 19.04 -3.73
CA TRP A 399 2.74 17.75 -4.13
C TRP A 399 1.81 16.99 -5.08
N TRP A 400 0.58 16.71 -4.65
CA TRP A 400 -0.36 15.82 -5.34
C TRP A 400 -1.03 16.45 -6.57
N ARG A 401 -1.25 17.77 -6.57
CA ARG A 401 -1.98 18.44 -7.66
C ARG A 401 -1.07 19.15 -8.66
N MET A 402 0.17 19.45 -8.28
CA MET A 402 1.12 20.15 -9.15
C MET A 402 2.35 19.32 -9.48
N ILE A 403 3.13 18.93 -8.47
CA ILE A 403 4.46 18.32 -8.70
C ILE A 403 4.34 16.91 -9.24
N LEU A 404 3.66 15.99 -8.54
CA LEU A 404 3.60 14.58 -8.91
C LEU A 404 2.96 14.35 -10.30
N PRO A 405 1.84 15.02 -10.67
CA PRO A 405 1.28 14.90 -12.02
C PRO A 405 2.24 15.41 -13.11
N GLY A 406 2.99 16.48 -12.82
CA GLY A 406 4.01 16.98 -13.71
C GLY A 406 5.15 15.98 -13.91
N LEU A 407 5.63 15.37 -12.83
CA LEU A 407 6.66 14.32 -12.87
C LEU A 407 6.21 13.09 -13.66
N ALA A 408 4.98 12.65 -13.46
CA ALA A 408 4.39 11.51 -14.17
C ALA A 408 4.34 11.75 -15.68
N ARG A 409 3.90 12.93 -16.11
CA ARG A 409 3.90 13.32 -17.54
C ARG A 409 5.30 13.40 -18.13
N LEU A 410 6.26 13.88 -17.34
CA LEU A 410 7.66 13.88 -17.74
C LEU A 410 8.28 12.46 -17.70
N GLY A 411 7.56 11.42 -17.25
CA GLY A 411 8.05 10.05 -17.24
C GLY A 411 9.17 9.79 -16.22
N PHE A 412 9.25 10.59 -15.17
CA PHE A 412 10.11 10.33 -14.01
C PHE A 412 9.58 9.18 -13.16
N VAL A 413 10.43 8.69 -12.25
CA VAL A 413 10.01 7.73 -11.23
C VAL A 413 9.00 8.41 -10.30
N ILE A 414 7.94 7.70 -9.97
CA ILE A 414 6.90 8.17 -9.04
C ILE A 414 7.12 7.47 -7.70
N PRO A 415 7.61 8.18 -6.67
CA PRO A 415 7.56 7.65 -5.31
C PRO A 415 6.09 7.56 -4.94
N LEU A 416 5.62 6.34 -4.70
CA LEU A 416 4.23 6.06 -4.34
C LEU A 416 3.92 6.70 -2.98
N GLY A 417 2.66 7.10 -2.79
CA GLY A 417 2.13 7.43 -1.47
C GLY A 417 1.80 6.15 -0.71
N GLY A 418 1.80 6.21 0.63
CA GLY A 418 1.57 5.03 1.48
C GLY A 418 0.15 4.49 1.46
N THR A 419 -0.78 5.17 0.78
CA THR A 419 -2.19 4.84 0.69
C THR A 419 -2.82 5.37 -0.61
N THR A 420 -4.06 4.97 -0.89
CA THR A 420 -4.80 5.25 -2.13
C THR A 420 -4.03 4.74 -3.35
N LEU A 421 -3.49 3.54 -3.16
CA LEU A 421 -2.73 2.80 -4.15
C LEU A 421 -3.59 1.66 -4.66
N PHE A 422 -3.55 1.42 -5.96
CA PHE A 422 -4.20 0.28 -6.60
C PHE A 422 -3.22 -0.37 -7.56
N PHE A 423 -3.02 -1.67 -7.43
CA PHE A 423 -2.06 -2.43 -8.22
C PHE A 423 -2.76 -3.53 -9.02
N ARG A 424 -2.26 -3.80 -10.23
CA ARG A 424 -2.51 -5.10 -10.84
C ARG A 424 -1.81 -6.17 -10.01
N ARG A 425 -2.58 -7.15 -9.54
CA ARG A 425 -2.09 -8.16 -8.60
C ARG A 425 -0.92 -8.96 -9.15
N ASP A 426 -1.02 -9.40 -10.40
CA ASP A 426 -0.01 -10.21 -11.07
C ASP A 426 1.36 -9.51 -11.12
N ILE A 427 1.37 -8.19 -11.39
CA ILE A 427 2.60 -7.38 -11.39
C ILE A 427 3.13 -7.21 -9.97
N LEU A 428 2.26 -6.92 -8.99
CA LEU A 428 2.66 -6.80 -7.59
C LEU A 428 3.28 -8.10 -7.05
N GLU A 429 2.68 -9.24 -7.37
CA GLU A 429 3.20 -10.56 -7.02
C GLU A 429 4.53 -10.88 -7.72
N LYS A 430 4.65 -10.53 -9.01
CA LYS A 430 5.91 -10.67 -9.77
C LYS A 430 7.05 -9.85 -9.17
N LEU A 431 6.75 -8.66 -8.64
CA LEU A 431 7.70 -7.83 -7.89
C LEU A 431 7.84 -8.23 -6.43
N CYS A 432 7.24 -9.34 -6.01
CA CYS A 432 7.36 -9.89 -4.67
C CYS A 432 6.83 -8.94 -3.57
N GLY A 433 5.81 -8.13 -3.87
CA GLY A 433 5.14 -7.27 -2.90
C GLY A 433 6.01 -6.12 -2.37
N TRP A 434 5.88 -5.82 -1.08
CA TRP A 434 6.56 -4.72 -0.39
C TRP A 434 7.82 -5.19 0.33
N ASP A 435 8.84 -4.34 0.46
CA ASP A 435 9.99 -4.67 1.31
C ASP A 435 9.58 -4.56 2.79
N ALA A 436 9.44 -5.71 3.46
CA ALA A 436 8.97 -5.82 4.85
C ALA A 436 9.78 -5.03 5.87
N HIS A 437 11.01 -4.65 5.53
CA HIS A 437 11.94 -3.95 6.41
C HIS A 437 12.03 -2.45 6.09
N ASN A 438 11.48 -1.98 4.97
CA ASN A 438 11.59 -0.57 4.61
C ASN A 438 10.50 0.24 5.32
N VAL A 439 10.88 1.38 5.91
CA VAL A 439 9.95 2.30 6.58
C VAL A 439 9.21 3.23 5.61
N THR A 440 9.59 3.20 4.32
CA THR A 440 8.88 3.78 3.18
C THR A 440 8.84 2.73 2.07
N GLU A 441 8.09 1.66 2.31
CA GLU A 441 7.91 0.54 1.39
C GLU A 441 7.26 0.96 0.05
N ASP A 442 6.48 2.03 0.10
CA ASP A 442 5.76 2.67 -0.99
C ASP A 442 6.75 3.31 -1.99
N ALA A 443 7.62 4.19 -1.51
CA ALA A 443 8.63 4.84 -2.31
C ALA A 443 9.61 3.81 -2.91
N ASP A 444 9.97 2.78 -2.15
CA ASP A 444 10.76 1.66 -2.66
C ASP A 444 10.06 0.91 -3.80
N LEU A 445 8.79 0.51 -3.60
CA LEU A 445 8.02 -0.18 -4.62
C LEU A 445 7.85 0.69 -5.89
N GLY A 446 7.69 2.01 -5.74
CA GLY A 446 7.69 2.96 -6.86
C GLY A 446 8.97 2.94 -7.68
N VAL A 447 10.13 2.87 -7.02
CA VAL A 447 11.43 2.73 -7.70
C VAL A 447 11.54 1.36 -8.38
N ARG A 448 11.17 0.26 -7.70
CA ARG A 448 11.21 -1.08 -8.27
C ARG A 448 10.31 -1.22 -9.51
N LEU A 449 9.09 -0.69 -9.46
CA LEU A 449 8.20 -0.65 -10.64
C LEU A 449 8.89 0.00 -11.84
N ALA A 450 9.48 1.18 -11.65
CA ALA A 450 10.16 1.89 -12.72
C ALA A 450 11.40 1.15 -13.26
N ARG A 451 12.16 0.48 -12.38
CA ARG A 451 13.33 -0.35 -12.75
C ARG A 451 12.95 -1.56 -13.60
N HIS A 452 11.78 -2.15 -13.32
CA HIS A 452 11.25 -3.31 -14.05
C HIS A 452 10.37 -2.92 -15.25
N GLY A 453 10.42 -1.66 -15.69
CA GLY A 453 9.76 -1.16 -16.90
C GLY A 453 8.26 -0.88 -16.75
N TYR A 454 7.72 -0.95 -15.53
CA TYR A 454 6.33 -0.66 -15.22
C TYR A 454 6.08 0.84 -15.04
N VAL A 455 4.82 1.23 -15.23
CA VAL A 455 4.35 2.62 -15.15
C VAL A 455 3.38 2.76 -13.99
N THR A 456 3.55 3.86 -13.24
CA THR A 456 2.58 4.35 -12.28
C THR A 456 1.89 5.57 -12.88
N GLU A 457 0.56 5.60 -12.81
CA GLU A 457 -0.22 6.77 -13.21
C GLU A 457 -0.96 7.38 -12.04
N LEU A 458 -1.21 8.69 -12.14
CA LEU A 458 -2.05 9.38 -11.17
C LEU A 458 -3.48 9.41 -11.66
N LEU A 459 -4.40 9.03 -10.76
CA LEU A 459 -5.83 9.03 -11.00
C LEU A 459 -6.45 10.21 -10.23
N PRO A 460 -7.30 11.06 -10.85
CA PRO A 460 -7.82 12.26 -10.20
C PRO A 460 -8.95 12.00 -9.21
N THR A 461 -8.82 10.98 -8.35
CA THR A 461 -9.72 10.65 -7.25
C THR A 461 -9.07 10.97 -5.91
N VAL A 462 -9.87 11.44 -4.96
CA VAL A 462 -9.37 11.91 -3.67
C VAL A 462 -9.69 10.93 -2.56
N THR A 463 -8.73 10.71 -1.67
CA THR A 463 -8.95 10.12 -0.35
C THR A 463 -8.63 11.18 0.69
N HIS A 464 -9.57 11.40 1.61
CA HIS A 464 -9.39 12.35 2.69
C HIS A 464 -8.83 11.67 3.95
N GLU A 465 -7.85 12.31 4.57
CA GLU A 465 -7.15 11.87 5.78
C GLU A 465 -7.22 12.93 6.90
N GLU A 466 -6.68 12.60 8.07
CA GLU A 466 -6.42 13.57 9.14
C GLU A 466 -5.01 14.14 9.06
N ALA A 467 -4.89 15.46 8.88
CA ALA A 467 -3.60 16.14 8.96
C ALA A 467 -3.08 16.16 10.40
N ASN A 468 -1.77 16.01 10.56
CA ASN A 468 -1.12 16.18 11.86
C ASN A 468 -1.14 17.63 12.33
N CYS A 469 -1.89 17.89 13.40
CA CYS A 469 -2.07 19.24 13.96
C CYS A 469 -1.05 19.61 15.04
N ARG A 470 -0.13 18.72 15.44
CA ARG A 470 0.82 18.94 16.54
C ARG A 470 2.25 18.87 16.05
N ALA A 471 3.10 19.81 16.50
CA ALA A 471 4.47 19.98 16.02
C ALA A 471 5.34 18.72 16.19
N TRP A 472 5.37 18.11 17.38
CA TRP A 472 6.23 16.94 17.60
C TRP A 472 5.75 15.68 16.85
N PRO A 473 4.46 15.29 16.87
CA PRO A 473 3.94 14.21 16.00
C PRO A 473 4.22 14.44 14.52
N TRP A 474 4.13 15.69 14.06
CA TRP A 474 4.52 16.06 12.69
C TRP A 474 6.00 15.76 12.41
N VAL A 475 6.91 16.18 13.31
CA VAL A 475 8.35 15.92 13.19
C VAL A 475 8.64 14.41 13.19
N ARG A 476 7.96 13.63 14.03
CA ARG A 476 8.06 12.16 14.05
C ARG A 476 7.64 11.56 12.71
N GLN A 477 6.48 11.97 12.18
CA GLN A 477 5.98 11.49 10.88
C GLN A 477 6.97 11.80 9.75
N ARG A 478 7.44 13.06 9.63
CA ARG A 478 8.37 13.45 8.56
C ARG A 478 9.75 12.84 8.71
N SER A 479 10.22 12.63 9.93
CA SER A 479 11.52 11.97 10.17
C SER A 479 11.52 10.54 9.63
N ARG A 480 10.39 9.84 9.72
CA ARG A 480 10.20 8.49 9.16
C ARG A 480 10.30 8.50 7.64
N TRP A 481 9.64 9.45 6.97
CA TRP A 481 9.68 9.55 5.50
C TRP A 481 11.08 9.87 4.99
N LEU A 482 11.74 10.86 5.61
CA LEU A 482 13.10 11.27 5.24
C LEU A 482 14.12 10.14 5.47
N LYS A 483 14.01 9.42 6.59
CA LYS A 483 14.80 8.22 6.86
C LYS A 483 14.56 7.15 5.80
N GLY A 484 13.31 6.87 5.47
CA GLY A 484 12.95 5.88 4.47
C GLY A 484 13.48 6.23 3.07
N PHE A 485 13.39 7.50 2.65
CA PHE A 485 13.98 7.95 1.40
C PHE A 485 15.49 7.70 1.34
N LEU A 486 16.20 7.93 2.44
CA LEU A 486 17.63 7.65 2.53
C LEU A 486 17.92 6.14 2.46
N ILE A 487 17.12 5.31 3.16
CA ILE A 487 17.24 3.84 3.10
C ILE A 487 17.00 3.34 1.68
N THR A 488 15.90 3.73 1.05
CA THR A 488 15.55 3.38 -0.34
C THR A 488 16.64 3.82 -1.30
N TRP A 489 17.14 5.05 -1.17
CA TRP A 489 18.25 5.54 -2.00
C TRP A 489 19.50 4.66 -1.84
N CYS A 490 19.92 4.37 -0.61
CA CYS A 490 21.10 3.54 -0.36
C CYS A 490 20.94 2.11 -0.90
N VAL A 491 19.76 1.49 -0.80
CA VAL A 491 19.49 0.14 -1.35
C VAL A 491 19.65 0.15 -2.86
N HIS A 492 18.99 1.09 -3.55
CA HIS A 492 19.02 1.16 -5.01
C HIS A 492 20.36 1.62 -5.58
N MET A 493 21.15 2.37 -4.80
CA MET A 493 22.49 2.85 -5.14
C MET A 493 23.63 1.89 -4.77
N ARG A 494 23.33 0.68 -4.26
CA ARG A 494 24.35 -0.38 -4.08
C ARG A 494 25.09 -0.71 -5.38
N ASN A 495 24.38 -0.65 -6.50
CA ASN A 495 24.95 -0.80 -7.84
C ASN A 495 24.41 0.32 -8.76
N PRO A 496 25.07 1.49 -8.78
CA PRO A 496 24.56 2.65 -9.51
C PRO A 496 24.58 2.43 -11.03
N ALA A 497 25.50 1.63 -11.55
CA ALA A 497 25.56 1.30 -12.97
C ALA A 497 24.35 0.44 -13.40
N ALA A 498 23.93 -0.52 -12.56
CA ALA A 498 22.71 -1.28 -12.79
C ALA A 498 21.47 -0.38 -12.70
N LEU A 499 21.36 0.45 -11.65
CA LEU A 499 20.23 1.38 -11.52
C LEU A 499 20.12 2.32 -12.73
N LEU A 500 21.24 2.86 -13.21
CA LEU A 500 21.27 3.73 -14.40
C LEU A 500 20.85 2.97 -15.67
N ARG A 501 21.22 1.70 -15.81
CA ARG A 501 20.81 0.85 -16.95
C ARG A 501 19.31 0.59 -16.93
N ASP A 502 18.77 0.26 -15.76
CA ASP A 502 17.35 -0.08 -15.60
C ASP A 502 16.45 1.14 -15.80
N LEU A 503 16.87 2.31 -15.32
CA LEU A 503 16.06 3.54 -15.35
C LEU A 503 16.34 4.45 -16.56
N GLY A 504 17.56 4.41 -17.10
CA GLY A 504 18.09 5.46 -17.97
C GLY A 504 18.37 6.77 -17.22
N TRP A 505 19.11 7.68 -17.87
CA TRP A 505 19.65 8.89 -17.22
C TRP A 505 18.58 9.81 -16.62
N LYS A 506 17.45 9.97 -17.31
CA LYS A 506 16.36 10.85 -16.86
C LYS A 506 15.75 10.38 -15.54
N ARG A 507 15.31 9.13 -15.48
CA ARG A 507 14.70 8.54 -14.27
C ARG A 507 15.74 8.36 -13.16
N PHE A 508 16.99 8.05 -13.51
CA PHE A 508 18.10 8.01 -12.56
C PHE A 508 18.29 9.37 -11.85
N LEU A 509 18.36 10.47 -12.60
CA LEU A 509 18.39 11.82 -12.03
C LEU A 509 17.16 12.12 -11.18
N GLY A 510 15.98 11.67 -11.63
CA GLY A 510 14.75 11.75 -10.84
C GLY A 510 14.89 11.10 -9.46
N VAL A 511 15.45 9.89 -9.39
CA VAL A 511 15.72 9.19 -8.12
C VAL A 511 16.70 9.97 -7.25
N GLN A 512 17.78 10.52 -7.82
CA GLN A 512 18.72 11.34 -7.05
C GLN A 512 18.04 12.58 -6.46
N THR A 513 17.21 13.26 -7.25
CA THR A 513 16.52 14.47 -6.79
C THR A 513 15.43 14.15 -5.77
N LEU A 514 14.56 13.18 -6.06
CA LEU A 514 13.39 12.88 -5.23
C LEU A 514 13.74 12.23 -3.90
N LEU A 515 14.82 11.45 -3.83
CA LEU A 515 15.24 10.78 -2.60
C LEU A 515 16.38 11.55 -1.91
N LEU A 516 17.58 11.56 -2.51
CA LEU A 516 18.79 12.12 -1.87
C LEU A 516 18.74 13.64 -1.74
N ALA A 517 18.37 14.36 -2.81
CA ALA A 517 18.31 15.81 -2.76
C ALA A 517 17.22 16.29 -1.81
N THR A 518 16.04 15.65 -1.78
CA THR A 518 15.00 15.95 -0.77
C THR A 518 15.51 15.85 0.66
N PHE A 519 16.16 14.74 1.02
CA PHE A 519 16.76 14.59 2.35
C PHE A 519 17.81 15.68 2.63
N SER A 520 18.71 15.89 1.67
CA SER A 520 19.79 16.87 1.78
C SER A 520 19.26 18.30 1.93
N GLN A 521 18.17 18.64 1.24
CA GLN A 521 17.55 19.96 1.32
C GLN A 521 17.02 20.25 2.72
N PHE A 522 16.31 19.30 3.35
CA PHE A 522 15.87 19.49 4.73
C PHE A 522 17.04 19.54 5.72
N ALA A 523 18.03 18.67 5.56
CA ALA A 523 19.20 18.63 6.44
C ALA A 523 20.08 19.90 6.31
N CYS A 524 20.20 20.46 5.12
CA CYS A 524 21.03 21.62 4.84
C CYS A 524 20.24 22.94 4.79
N ALA A 525 18.92 22.94 5.02
CA ALA A 525 18.08 24.14 4.97
C ALA A 525 18.63 25.30 5.84
N PRO A 526 19.12 25.08 7.08
CA PRO A 526 19.69 26.16 7.88
C PRO A 526 20.90 26.85 7.24
N LEU A 527 21.67 26.13 6.42
CA LEU A 527 22.76 26.73 5.64
C LEU A 527 22.18 27.67 4.58
N LEU A 528 21.20 27.23 3.80
CA LEU A 528 20.58 28.07 2.77
C LEU A 528 19.88 29.30 3.37
N TRP A 529 19.23 29.16 4.52
CA TRP A 529 18.60 30.29 5.21
C TRP A 529 19.59 31.34 5.71
N SER A 530 20.87 31.01 5.86
CA SER A 530 21.88 32.01 6.21
C SER A 530 22.09 33.07 5.11
N PHE A 531 21.62 32.84 3.87
CA PHE A 531 21.52 33.88 2.84
C PHE A 531 20.51 35.00 3.20
N TRP A 532 19.55 34.77 4.10
CA TRP A 532 18.72 35.89 4.58
C TRP A 532 19.53 36.93 5.34
N LEU A 533 20.61 36.53 6.03
CA LEU A 533 21.49 37.45 6.75
C LEU A 533 22.18 38.42 5.80
N THR A 534 22.48 38.01 4.56
CA THR A 534 23.12 38.87 3.56
C THR A 534 22.20 39.98 3.08
N VAL A 535 20.89 39.74 3.06
CA VAL A 535 19.89 40.78 2.76
C VAL A 535 19.91 41.89 3.81
N PHE A 536 20.24 41.56 5.06
CA PHE A 536 20.37 42.52 6.17
C PHE A 536 21.79 43.12 6.30
N GLY A 537 22.65 42.93 5.30
CA GLY A 537 23.99 43.53 5.27
C GLY A 537 25.08 42.72 6.01
N VAL A 538 24.78 41.52 6.49
CA VAL A 538 25.79 40.64 7.11
C VAL A 538 26.57 39.90 6.01
N SER A 539 27.89 40.02 6.00
CA SER A 539 28.73 39.32 5.02
C SER A 539 28.70 37.80 5.23
N HIS A 540 28.39 37.04 4.18
CA HIS A 540 28.39 35.57 4.23
C HIS A 540 29.83 35.01 4.18
N PRO A 541 30.18 33.98 4.96
CA PRO A 541 31.50 33.32 4.89
C PRO A 541 31.92 32.82 3.51
N VAL A 542 30.96 32.59 2.61
CA VAL A 542 31.20 32.11 1.23
C VAL A 542 31.78 33.22 0.36
N ALA A 543 31.53 34.49 0.69
CA ALA A 543 32.15 35.61 0.00
C ALA A 543 33.67 35.64 0.22
N LEU A 544 34.16 35.10 1.35
CA LEU A 544 35.60 35.02 1.66
C LEU A 544 36.31 33.90 0.91
N THR A 545 35.59 32.83 0.51
CA THR A 545 36.17 31.66 -0.16
C THR A 545 35.95 31.67 -1.67
N LEU A 546 34.73 31.92 -2.13
CA LEU A 546 34.35 31.90 -3.56
C LEU A 546 34.20 33.29 -4.17
N GLY A 547 34.31 34.35 -3.36
CA GLY A 547 34.13 35.74 -3.78
C GLY A 547 32.69 36.23 -3.70
N ALA A 548 32.53 37.55 -3.55
CA ALA A 548 31.23 38.20 -3.45
C ALA A 548 30.29 37.96 -4.66
N PRO A 549 30.76 37.96 -5.93
CA PRO A 549 29.87 37.72 -7.07
C PRO A 549 29.19 36.35 -7.06
N VAL A 550 29.94 35.30 -6.69
CA VAL A 550 29.40 33.93 -6.60
C VAL A 550 28.41 33.83 -5.45
N MET A 551 28.74 34.40 -4.29
CA MET A 551 27.84 34.46 -3.14
C MET A 551 26.50 35.12 -3.49
N TRP A 552 26.53 36.30 -4.14
CA TRP A 552 25.30 36.98 -4.56
C TRP A 552 24.51 36.19 -5.59
N THR A 553 25.18 35.52 -6.52
CA THR A 553 24.51 34.61 -7.48
C THR A 553 23.77 33.51 -6.75
N MET A 554 24.40 32.86 -5.76
CA MET A 554 23.76 31.82 -4.95
C MET A 554 22.57 32.35 -4.16
N ALA A 555 22.70 33.53 -3.53
CA ALA A 555 21.63 34.17 -2.78
C ALA A 555 20.42 34.54 -3.66
N VAL A 556 20.65 35.09 -4.85
CA VAL A 556 19.58 35.40 -5.82
C VAL A 556 18.89 34.13 -6.31
N CYS A 557 19.65 33.09 -6.67
CA CYS A 557 19.08 31.80 -7.07
C CYS A 557 18.26 31.16 -5.94
N PHE A 558 18.68 31.30 -4.69
CA PHE A 558 17.92 30.85 -3.53
C PHE A 558 16.59 31.60 -3.40
N ILE A 559 16.59 32.92 -3.47
CA ILE A 559 15.36 33.73 -3.42
C ILE A 559 14.40 33.37 -4.57
N VAL A 560 14.92 33.19 -5.79
CA VAL A 560 14.11 32.77 -6.95
C VAL A 560 13.49 31.39 -6.73
N ALA A 561 14.23 30.44 -6.15
CA ALA A 561 13.72 29.11 -5.83
C ALA A 561 12.59 29.14 -4.78
N GLU A 562 12.70 30.01 -3.77
CA GLU A 562 11.64 30.22 -2.77
C GLU A 562 10.39 30.85 -3.40
N ILE A 563 10.56 31.90 -4.21
CA ILE A 563 9.45 32.54 -4.93
C ILE A 563 8.75 31.55 -5.85
N LEU A 564 9.50 30.71 -6.57
CA LEU A 564 8.92 29.65 -7.39
C LEU A 564 8.11 28.67 -6.54
N THR A 565 8.65 28.21 -5.41
CA THR A 565 7.94 27.26 -4.52
C THR A 565 6.64 27.87 -3.98
N LEU A 566 6.66 29.14 -3.56
CA LEU A 566 5.46 29.87 -3.14
C LEU A 566 4.45 30.02 -4.28
N THR A 567 4.91 30.31 -5.49
CA THR A 567 4.05 30.45 -6.67
C THR A 567 3.35 29.13 -7.01
N ILE A 568 4.08 28.01 -7.03
CA ILE A 568 3.51 26.68 -7.28
C ILE A 568 2.45 26.37 -6.20
N SER A 569 2.76 26.68 -4.94
CA SER A 569 1.86 26.44 -3.80
C SER A 569 0.58 27.29 -3.90
N MET A 570 0.68 28.56 -4.29
CA MET A 570 -0.49 29.42 -4.53
C MET A 570 -1.37 28.89 -5.67
N VAL A 571 -0.76 28.43 -6.77
CA VAL A 571 -1.51 27.82 -7.88
C VAL A 571 -2.17 26.51 -7.44
N ALA A 572 -1.48 25.68 -6.67
CA ALA A 572 -2.00 24.42 -6.15
C ALA A 572 -3.29 24.58 -5.31
N VAL A 573 -3.39 25.66 -4.53
CA VAL A 573 -4.55 25.93 -3.65
C VAL A 573 -5.52 26.95 -4.24
N SER A 574 -5.36 27.34 -5.50
CA SER A 574 -6.24 28.32 -6.17
C SER A 574 -7.64 27.78 -6.51
N GLY A 575 -7.82 26.45 -6.44
CA GLY A 575 -9.08 25.77 -6.66
C GLY A 575 -10.15 26.10 -5.61
N ARG A 576 -11.42 25.83 -5.93
CA ARG A 576 -12.58 26.23 -5.10
C ARG A 576 -12.50 25.71 -3.66
N GLU A 577 -12.03 24.49 -3.47
CA GLU A 577 -11.94 23.83 -2.14
C GLU A 577 -10.87 24.47 -1.24
N HIS A 578 -9.69 24.76 -1.80
CA HIS A 578 -8.52 25.20 -1.03
C HIS A 578 -8.26 26.71 -1.10
N ARG A 579 -9.07 27.49 -1.81
CA ARG A 579 -8.86 28.94 -2.02
C ARG A 579 -8.66 29.74 -0.73
N HIS A 580 -9.29 29.29 0.35
CA HIS A 580 -9.14 29.87 1.69
C HIS A 580 -7.71 29.77 2.27
N LEU A 581 -6.85 28.92 1.68
CA LEU A 581 -5.45 28.70 2.08
C LEU A 581 -4.45 29.64 1.38
N ILE A 582 -4.83 30.39 0.33
CA ILE A 582 -3.89 31.20 -0.46
C ILE A 582 -3.06 32.15 0.41
N GLY A 583 -3.70 32.88 1.34
CA GLY A 583 -2.99 33.81 2.23
C GLY A 583 -1.99 33.10 3.17
N TRP A 584 -2.25 31.85 3.52
CA TRP A 584 -1.40 31.06 4.40
C TRP A 584 -0.14 30.55 3.70
N VAL A 585 -0.09 30.53 2.36
CA VAL A 585 1.09 30.12 1.59
C VAL A 585 2.32 30.94 1.97
N LEU A 586 2.16 32.25 2.21
CA LEU A 586 3.25 33.14 2.63
C LEU A 586 3.84 32.80 4.00
N THR A 587 3.13 32.02 4.82
CA THR A 587 3.58 31.59 6.15
C THR A 587 4.33 30.25 6.12
N THR A 588 4.29 29.51 5.00
CA THR A 588 4.95 28.19 4.87
C THR A 588 6.46 28.21 5.06
N PRO A 589 7.24 29.28 4.77
CA PRO A 589 8.66 29.31 5.11
C PRO A 589 8.92 29.15 6.61
N PHE A 590 8.00 29.59 7.48
CA PHE A 590 8.11 29.43 8.94
C PHE A 590 7.73 28.03 9.44
N TYR A 591 7.13 27.21 8.58
CA TYR A 591 6.76 25.81 8.87
C TYR A 591 7.94 24.85 8.63
N PHE A 592 8.75 25.10 7.59
CA PHE A 592 9.86 24.21 7.21
C PHE A 592 11.03 24.06 8.20
N PRO A 593 11.28 24.93 9.21
CA PRO A 593 12.20 24.64 10.32
C PRO A 593 11.91 23.32 11.03
N MET A 594 10.63 22.92 11.17
CA MET A 594 10.30 21.61 11.71
C MET A 594 10.84 20.48 10.81
N GLY A 595 10.87 20.68 9.49
CA GLY A 595 11.40 19.71 8.53
C GLY A 595 12.90 19.47 8.70
N ALA A 596 13.68 20.50 9.04
CA ALA A 596 15.10 20.35 9.37
C ALA A 596 15.29 19.50 10.64
N LEU A 597 14.49 19.75 11.68
CA LEU A 597 14.48 18.91 12.89
C LEU A 597 14.13 17.44 12.57
N ALA A 598 13.15 17.24 11.68
CA ALA A 598 12.76 15.92 11.21
C ALA A 598 13.90 15.21 10.46
N ALA A 599 14.66 15.93 9.62
CA ALA A 599 15.82 15.37 8.93
C ALA A 599 16.92 14.93 9.90
N TYR A 600 17.25 15.75 10.91
CA TYR A 600 18.26 15.40 11.91
C TYR A 600 17.84 14.20 12.76
N LYS A 601 16.57 14.16 13.19
CA LYS A 601 16.01 12.99 13.87
C LYS A 601 16.06 11.75 12.98
N GLY A 602 15.65 11.87 11.71
CA GLY A 602 15.69 10.79 10.73
C GLY A 602 17.10 10.25 10.48
N LEU A 603 18.10 11.14 10.42
CA LEU A 603 19.52 10.77 10.27
C LEU A 603 20.05 10.00 11.49
N HIS A 604 19.71 10.45 12.69
CA HIS A 604 20.07 9.76 13.92
C HIS A 604 19.48 8.35 13.95
N GLU A 605 18.19 8.21 13.66
CA GLU A 605 17.52 6.90 13.59
C GLU A 605 18.04 6.02 12.47
N PHE A 606 18.38 6.58 11.31
CA PHE A 606 19.01 5.84 10.21
C PHE A 606 20.28 5.10 10.67
N ILE A 607 21.07 5.73 11.55
CA ILE A 607 22.31 5.16 12.08
C ILE A 607 21.99 4.13 13.18
N VAL A 608 21.20 4.53 14.18
CA VAL A 608 20.99 3.79 15.42
C VAL A 608 19.92 2.70 15.30
N SER A 609 18.82 2.98 14.61
CA SER A 609 17.60 2.17 14.56
C SER A 609 16.88 2.26 13.19
N PRO A 610 17.50 1.74 12.11
CA PRO A 610 17.00 1.94 10.74
C PRO A 610 15.59 1.40 10.50
N PHE A 611 15.23 0.30 11.18
CA PHE A 611 13.93 -0.37 11.07
C PHE A 611 12.86 0.16 12.02
N PHE A 612 13.22 1.10 12.91
CA PHE A 612 12.29 1.62 13.91
C PHE A 612 11.16 2.42 13.24
N TRP A 613 9.92 2.00 13.49
CA TRP A 613 8.73 2.69 13.02
C TRP A 613 8.18 3.62 14.11
N ASP A 614 8.33 4.92 13.90
CA ASP A 614 7.83 5.92 14.83
C ASP A 614 6.36 6.27 14.52
N LYS A 615 5.42 5.50 15.10
CA LYS A 615 3.98 5.62 14.79
C LYS A 615 3.43 6.99 15.21
N THR A 616 2.65 7.59 14.32
CA THR A 616 1.85 8.79 14.61
C THR A 616 0.46 8.38 15.10
N GLU A 617 -0.03 9.01 16.16
CA GLU A 617 -1.41 8.81 16.63
C GLU A 617 -2.38 9.71 15.84
N HIS A 618 -3.40 9.12 15.22
CA HIS A 618 -4.51 9.80 14.56
C HIS A 618 -5.80 9.71 15.41
N GLY A 619 -6.86 10.44 15.07
CA GLY A 619 -8.14 10.44 15.79
C GLY A 619 -8.27 11.46 16.92
N VAL A 620 -7.37 12.45 17.01
CA VAL A 620 -7.43 13.48 18.06
C VAL A 620 -8.59 14.44 17.82
N HIS A 621 -8.98 14.70 16.57
CA HIS A 621 -10.10 15.57 16.25
C HIS A 621 -11.48 14.95 16.56
N VAL A 622 -11.59 13.62 16.59
CA VAL A 622 -12.84 12.95 16.99
C VAL A 622 -13.14 13.18 18.47
N LYS A 623 -12.09 13.24 19.31
CA LYS A 623 -12.20 13.48 20.76
C LYS A 623 -12.69 14.88 21.14
N SER A 624 -12.59 15.88 20.26
CA SER A 624 -12.98 17.26 20.58
C SER A 624 -14.42 17.61 20.23
N LYS A 625 -15.19 16.66 19.67
CA LYS A 625 -16.59 16.85 19.27
C LYS A 625 -17.59 15.99 20.05
N GLN A 626 -17.13 15.24 21.06
CA GLN A 626 -17.99 14.56 22.03
C GLN A 626 -18.21 15.45 23.26
#